data_AF-A0A800BMS9-F1
#
_entry.id   AF-A0A800BMS9-F1
#
_cell.length_a   1.000
_cell.length_b   1.000
_cell.length_c   1.000
_cell.angle_alpha   90.00
_cell.angle_beta   90.00
_cell.angle_gamma   90.00
#
_symmetry.space_group_name_H-M   'P 1'
#
loop_
_entity.id
_entity.type
_entity.pdbx_description
1 polymer ?
#
loop_
_entity_poly.entity_id
_entity_poly.type
_entity_poly.pdbx_seq_one_letter_code
_entity_poly.pdbx_strand_id
1 'polypeptide(L)'
;MSTPLSLTELENILYHLNYRSTLAALSIWMGKKAPVAPHQVYEGFEGFLTLENLERIDKIAEGEISHRLRHTFIDHYLQQRVLPYETEMRTWMRGAAAHVEGEKIYIREIIPWCQKKSTRQKRLLLQKETIALSRFLKPFVFQYWDMAIELLTDSLGFRDYVDYCSRKKGIDYEFFYNFLKNLLDQTSSIYTEAMKMWSRKRFGVDMDELTRFDAINILALGEFDTLCPRKEINQLLEFFRYWNVNLTNIPGLHLELDTNKDKSAQAICFVLGIPDEIYVLMRPQGGWVDLETLWHELGHGLSAVHTPPTLPVVLR
;
A
#
# COMPACT_ATOMS: atom_id res chain seq x y z
N MET A 1 1.76 -6.80 41.06
CA MET A 1 2.86 -7.06 40.11
C MET A 1 2.34 -8.07 39.11
N SER A 2 2.11 -7.66 37.87
CA SER A 2 1.69 -8.57 36.80
C SER A 2 2.84 -9.51 36.45
N THR A 3 2.56 -10.80 36.30
CA THR A 3 3.52 -11.83 35.88
C THR A 3 4.24 -11.38 34.59
N PRO A 4 5.57 -11.57 34.47
CA PRO A 4 6.28 -11.24 33.24
C PRO A 4 5.72 -12.05 32.07
N LEU A 5 5.42 -11.37 30.96
CA LEU A 5 4.96 -11.99 29.71
C LEU A 5 6.03 -12.94 29.18
N SER A 6 5.62 -14.16 28.82
CA SER A 6 6.47 -15.10 28.09
C SER A 6 6.62 -14.70 26.62
N LEU A 7 7.64 -15.24 25.95
CA LEU A 7 7.84 -15.03 24.51
C LEU A 7 6.60 -15.42 23.70
N THR A 8 6.03 -16.59 23.98
CA THR A 8 4.84 -17.10 23.29
C THR A 8 3.62 -16.21 23.48
N GLU A 9 3.40 -15.66 24.68
CA GLU A 9 2.32 -14.70 24.90
C GLU A 9 2.53 -13.42 24.09
N LEU A 10 3.76 -12.92 24.02
CA LEU A 10 4.10 -11.73 23.24
C LEU A 10 3.90 -11.94 21.74
N GLU A 11 4.37 -13.07 21.20
CA GLU A 11 4.15 -13.47 19.81
C GLU A 11 2.66 -13.55 19.48
N ASN A 12 1.88 -14.21 20.35
CA ASN A 12 0.43 -14.35 20.16
C ASN A 12 -0.30 -13.00 20.18
N ILE A 13 0.06 -12.10 21.11
CA ILE A 13 -0.55 -10.77 21.19
C ILE A 13 -0.28 -9.97 19.91
N LEU A 14 0.98 -9.90 19.48
CA LEU A 14 1.36 -9.17 18.27
C LEU A 14 0.76 -9.79 17.00
N TYR A 15 0.67 -11.12 16.94
CA TYR A 15 -0.04 -11.83 15.86
C TYR A 15 -1.51 -11.41 15.79
N HIS A 16 -2.23 -11.40 16.93
CA HIS A 16 -3.63 -11.00 16.96
C HIS A 16 -3.84 -9.51 16.62
N LEU A 17 -2.94 -8.63 17.05
CA LEU A 17 -2.99 -7.21 16.66
C LEU A 17 -2.77 -7.02 15.15
N ASN A 18 -1.78 -7.71 14.57
CA ASN A 18 -1.56 -7.73 13.12
C ASN A 18 -2.81 -8.23 12.39
N TYR A 19 -3.37 -9.36 12.83
CA TYR A 19 -4.56 -9.94 12.22
C TYR A 19 -5.75 -8.98 12.26
N ARG A 20 -6.05 -8.36 13.42
CA ARG A 20 -7.14 -7.39 13.56
C ARG A 20 -6.95 -6.17 12.66
N SER A 21 -5.75 -5.59 12.65
CA SER A 21 -5.43 -4.41 11.84
C SER A 21 -5.55 -4.71 10.34
N THR A 22 -4.97 -5.84 9.89
CA THR A 22 -5.01 -6.28 8.50
C THR A 22 -6.43 -6.64 8.05
N LEU A 23 -7.22 -7.32 8.88
CA LEU A 23 -8.63 -7.65 8.57
C LEU A 23 -9.51 -6.39 8.46
N ALA A 24 -9.28 -5.41 9.34
CA ALA A 24 -9.98 -4.12 9.25
C ALA A 24 -9.61 -3.38 7.95
N ALA A 25 -8.32 -3.35 7.59
CA ALA A 25 -7.86 -2.78 6.32
C ALA A 25 -8.45 -3.52 5.11
N LEU A 26 -8.37 -4.85 5.08
CA LEU A 26 -8.96 -5.71 4.05
C LEU A 26 -10.43 -5.34 3.81
N SER A 27 -11.23 -5.28 4.88
CA SER A 27 -12.65 -4.98 4.79
C SER A 27 -12.92 -3.60 4.16
N ILE A 28 -12.15 -2.58 4.55
CA ILE A 28 -12.24 -1.23 3.98
C ILE A 28 -11.91 -1.27 2.48
N TRP A 29 -10.86 -1.99 2.09
CA TRP A 29 -10.44 -2.12 0.69
C TRP A 29 -11.45 -2.89 -0.16
N MET A 30 -12.15 -3.87 0.42
CA MET A 30 -13.28 -4.57 -0.21
C MET A 30 -14.55 -3.71 -0.33
N GLY A 31 -14.58 -2.50 0.25
CA GLY A 31 -15.80 -1.69 0.34
C GLY A 31 -16.84 -2.24 1.31
N LYS A 32 -16.43 -3.11 2.25
CA LYS A 32 -17.29 -3.75 3.26
C LYS A 32 -17.14 -3.06 4.60
N LYS A 33 -18.13 -3.24 5.48
CA LYS A 33 -18.00 -2.83 6.88
C LYS A 33 -16.98 -3.74 7.57
N ALA A 34 -15.97 -3.15 8.19
CA ALA A 34 -14.98 -3.89 8.96
C ALA A 34 -15.62 -4.60 10.16
N PRO A 35 -15.22 -5.86 10.47
CA PRO A 35 -15.72 -6.59 11.63
C PRO A 35 -15.25 -5.95 12.94
N VAL A 36 -14.09 -5.28 12.91
CA VAL A 36 -13.55 -4.46 14.00
C VAL A 36 -13.41 -3.04 13.47
N ALA A 37 -14.03 -2.06 14.14
CA ALA A 37 -13.87 -0.67 13.73
C ALA A 37 -12.43 -0.19 14.03
N PRO A 38 -11.86 0.77 13.27
CA PRO A 38 -10.47 1.19 13.45
C PRO A 38 -10.10 1.58 14.90
N HIS A 39 -10.99 2.25 15.63
CA HIS A 39 -10.80 2.62 17.04
C HIS A 39 -10.83 1.44 18.01
N GLN A 40 -11.29 0.27 17.57
CA GLN A 40 -11.44 -0.94 18.38
C GLN A 40 -10.33 -1.96 18.15
N VAL A 41 -9.42 -1.72 17.18
CA VAL A 41 -8.32 -2.66 16.86
C VAL A 41 -7.50 -3.00 18.11
N TYR A 42 -7.27 -2.00 18.95
CA TYR A 42 -6.45 -2.08 20.15
C TYR A 42 -7.24 -2.29 21.45
N GLU A 43 -8.57 -2.46 21.40
CA GLU A 43 -9.39 -2.73 22.58
C GLU A 43 -8.92 -4.01 23.28
N GLY A 44 -8.59 -3.88 24.57
CA GLY A 44 -8.07 -4.96 25.41
C GLY A 44 -6.55 -5.11 25.39
N PHE A 45 -5.82 -4.28 24.64
CA PHE A 45 -4.36 -4.28 24.53
C PHE A 45 -3.72 -2.95 25.00
N GLU A 46 -4.48 -2.06 25.61
CA GLU A 46 -4.01 -0.73 26.05
C GLU A 46 -2.88 -0.84 27.09
N GLY A 47 -2.98 -1.81 28.02
CA GLY A 47 -1.94 -2.10 28.99
C GLY A 47 -0.72 -2.82 28.42
N PHE A 48 -0.82 -3.34 27.18
CA PHE A 48 0.27 -4.02 26.49
C PHE A 48 1.16 -3.03 25.72
N LEU A 49 0.57 -2.08 24.98
CA LEU A 49 1.28 -1.11 24.13
C LEU A 49 1.90 0.06 24.94
N THR A 50 2.84 -0.27 25.83
CA THR A 50 3.59 0.68 26.66
C THR A 50 5.09 0.62 26.38
N LEU A 51 5.80 1.73 26.61
CA LEU A 51 7.27 1.77 26.46
C LEU A 51 7.97 0.79 27.43
N GLU A 52 7.40 0.58 28.63
CA GLU A 52 7.91 -0.41 29.57
C GLU A 52 7.87 -1.84 28.98
N ASN A 53 6.80 -2.20 28.28
CA ASN A 53 6.74 -3.51 27.62
C ASN A 53 7.66 -3.61 26.41
N LEU A 54 7.91 -2.51 25.69
CA LEU A 54 8.90 -2.48 24.61
C LEU A 54 10.31 -2.83 25.13
N GLU A 55 10.73 -2.25 26.26
CA GLU A 55 12.04 -2.58 26.88
C GLU A 55 12.14 -4.03 27.35
N ARG A 56 11.00 -4.68 27.65
CA ARG A 56 10.96 -6.09 28.03
C ARG A 56 11.17 -7.02 26.84
N ILE A 57 10.79 -6.62 25.62
CA ILE A 57 10.98 -7.44 24.40
C ILE A 57 12.46 -7.80 24.22
N ASP A 58 13.33 -6.81 24.38
CA ASP A 58 14.78 -6.96 24.23
C ASP A 58 15.40 -7.94 25.26
N LYS A 59 14.68 -8.23 26.35
CA LYS A 59 15.11 -9.15 27.41
C LYS A 59 14.56 -10.57 27.24
N ILE A 60 13.53 -10.75 26.40
CA ILE A 60 12.78 -12.00 26.25
C ILE A 60 13.18 -12.75 24.98
N ALA A 61 13.62 -12.04 23.94
CA ALA A 61 14.04 -12.61 22.68
C ALA A 61 15.41 -12.07 22.23
N GLU A 62 16.12 -12.85 21.43
CA GLU A 62 17.40 -12.46 20.83
C GLU A 62 17.37 -12.58 19.29
N GLY A 63 18.33 -11.94 18.63
CA GLY A 63 18.53 -12.03 17.19
C GLY A 63 17.36 -11.51 16.35
N GLU A 64 17.08 -12.19 15.23
CA GLU A 64 16.06 -11.79 14.26
C GLU A 64 14.64 -11.78 14.85
N ILE A 65 14.33 -12.74 15.73
CA ILE A 65 13.01 -12.83 16.38
C ILE A 65 12.76 -11.58 17.24
N SER A 66 13.73 -11.21 18.08
CA SER A 66 13.66 -9.99 18.89
C SER A 66 13.47 -8.74 18.04
N HIS A 67 14.25 -8.64 16.97
CA HIS A 67 14.20 -7.52 16.04
C HIS A 67 12.83 -7.37 15.37
N ARG A 68 12.24 -8.47 14.87
CA ARG A 68 10.91 -8.46 14.26
C ARG A 68 9.84 -8.10 15.28
N LEU A 69 9.83 -8.75 16.44
CA LEU A 69 8.84 -8.49 17.50
C LEU A 69 8.90 -7.04 17.98
N ARG A 70 10.11 -6.50 18.19
CA ARG A 70 10.33 -5.11 18.58
C ARG A 70 9.72 -4.14 17.57
N HIS A 71 10.02 -4.30 16.28
CA HIS A 71 9.53 -3.36 15.28
C HIS A 71 8.03 -3.54 14.98
N THR A 72 7.49 -4.76 15.09
CA THR A 72 6.03 -4.99 15.05
C THR A 72 5.34 -4.31 16.23
N PHE A 73 5.91 -4.39 17.44
CA PHE A 73 5.38 -3.67 18.59
C PHE A 73 5.41 -2.15 18.36
N ILE A 74 6.53 -1.60 17.88
CA ILE A 74 6.67 -0.17 17.59
C ILE A 74 5.63 0.27 16.54
N ASP A 75 5.40 -0.51 15.48
CA ASP A 75 4.35 -0.21 14.50
C ASP A 75 2.98 -0.07 15.15
N HIS A 76 2.59 -1.01 16.01
CA HIS A 76 1.29 -0.96 16.71
C HIS A 76 1.22 0.18 17.72
N TYR A 77 2.30 0.43 18.46
CA TYR A 77 2.40 1.57 19.37
C TYR A 77 2.19 2.90 18.64
N LEU A 78 2.87 3.08 17.50
CA LEU A 78 2.73 4.27 16.67
C LEU A 78 1.31 4.37 16.12
N GLN A 79 0.81 3.31 15.46
CA GLN A 79 -0.52 3.28 14.86
C GLN A 79 -1.62 3.62 15.86
N GLN A 80 -1.57 3.07 17.08
CA GLN A 80 -2.54 3.37 18.13
C GLN A 80 -2.55 4.86 18.49
N ARG A 81 -1.37 5.48 18.62
CA ARG A 81 -1.24 6.88 19.05
C ARG A 81 -1.58 7.88 17.96
N VAL A 82 -1.24 7.58 16.71
CA VAL A 82 -1.55 8.44 15.56
C VAL A 82 -2.98 8.25 15.04
N LEU A 83 -3.71 7.26 15.54
CA LEU A 83 -5.04 6.88 15.05
C LEU A 83 -6.05 8.04 14.97
N PRO A 84 -6.13 8.98 15.95
CA PRO A 84 -7.04 10.11 15.84
C PRO A 84 -6.73 11.02 14.64
N TYR A 85 -5.44 11.33 14.44
CA TYR A 85 -4.95 12.14 13.32
C TYR A 85 -5.14 11.41 11.98
N GLU A 86 -4.89 10.10 11.96
CA GLU A 86 -5.11 9.27 10.79
C GLU A 86 -6.60 9.23 10.42
N THR A 87 -7.48 9.10 11.41
CA THR A 87 -8.94 9.06 11.21
C THR A 87 -9.45 10.38 10.64
N GLU A 88 -8.98 11.51 11.16
CA GLU A 88 -9.29 12.83 10.62
C GLU A 88 -8.80 12.97 9.18
N MET A 89 -7.52 12.67 8.92
CA MET A 89 -6.92 12.70 7.58
C MET A 89 -7.72 11.85 6.59
N ARG A 90 -8.02 10.60 6.93
CA ARG A 90 -8.79 9.68 6.07
C ARG A 90 -10.21 10.20 5.81
N THR A 91 -10.87 10.78 6.81
CA THR A 91 -12.22 11.35 6.67
C THR A 91 -12.24 12.48 5.65
N TRP A 92 -11.33 13.45 5.77
CA TRP A 92 -11.23 14.56 4.83
C TRP A 92 -10.81 14.10 3.44
N MET A 93 -9.82 13.20 3.33
CA MET A 93 -9.40 12.64 2.04
C MET A 93 -10.52 11.87 1.33
N ARG A 94 -11.37 11.13 2.08
CA ARG A 94 -12.49 10.37 1.52
C ARG A 94 -13.55 11.27 0.87
N GLY A 95 -13.79 12.45 1.46
CA GLY A 95 -14.76 13.43 0.97
C GLY A 95 -14.22 14.37 -0.12
N ALA A 96 -12.90 14.53 -0.20
CA ALA A 96 -12.24 15.43 -1.14
C ALA A 96 -12.42 14.98 -2.60
N ALA A 97 -12.88 15.91 -3.44
CA ALA A 97 -13.12 15.67 -4.86
C ALA A 97 -12.84 16.92 -5.70
N ALA A 98 -12.30 16.70 -6.90
CA ALA A 98 -12.13 17.72 -7.93
C ALA A 98 -13.39 17.79 -8.80
N HIS A 99 -13.68 18.98 -9.36
CA HIS A 99 -14.77 19.17 -10.30
C HIS A 99 -14.22 19.48 -11.70
N VAL A 100 -14.43 18.57 -12.64
CA VAL A 100 -13.91 18.69 -14.01
C VAL A 100 -15.05 18.56 -15.00
N GLU A 101 -15.41 19.66 -15.66
CA GLU A 101 -16.47 19.69 -16.68
C GLU A 101 -17.79 19.04 -16.22
N GLY A 102 -18.21 19.31 -14.97
CA GLY A 102 -19.42 18.74 -14.37
C GLY A 102 -19.25 17.34 -13.77
N GLU A 103 -18.11 16.69 -13.93
CA GLU A 103 -17.78 15.43 -13.26
C GLU A 103 -17.15 15.69 -11.89
N LYS A 104 -17.66 14.99 -10.85
CA LYS A 104 -17.07 14.99 -9.51
C LYS A 104 -16.12 13.80 -9.36
N ILE A 105 -14.83 14.07 -9.22
CA ILE A 105 -13.76 13.06 -9.18
C ILE A 105 -13.14 13.03 -7.78
N TYR A 106 -13.46 12.02 -6.99
CA TYR A 106 -12.85 11.83 -5.67
C TYR A 106 -11.36 11.51 -5.78
N ILE A 107 -10.57 11.87 -4.77
CA ILE A 107 -9.11 11.63 -4.76
C ILE A 107 -8.75 10.17 -5.06
N ARG A 108 -9.49 9.22 -4.46
CA ARG A 108 -9.27 7.78 -4.69
C ARG A 108 -9.53 7.33 -6.14
N GLU A 109 -10.28 8.11 -6.92
CA GLU A 109 -10.64 7.81 -8.31
C GLU A 109 -9.78 8.59 -9.32
N ILE A 110 -8.88 9.48 -8.88
CA ILE A 110 -8.03 10.28 -9.77
C ILE A 110 -7.20 9.39 -10.70
N ILE A 111 -6.53 8.38 -10.15
CA ILE A 111 -5.67 7.47 -10.93
C ILE A 111 -6.46 6.75 -12.02
N PRO A 112 -7.49 5.93 -11.71
CA PRO A 112 -8.22 5.20 -12.75
C PRO A 112 -8.94 6.14 -13.73
N TRP A 113 -9.40 7.32 -13.27
CA TRP A 113 -10.01 8.31 -14.16
C TRP A 113 -8.99 8.88 -15.16
N CYS A 114 -7.78 9.23 -14.71
CA CYS A 114 -6.70 9.66 -15.59
C CYS A 114 -6.30 8.58 -16.59
N GLN A 115 -6.21 7.32 -16.15
CA GLN A 115 -5.81 6.19 -16.99
C GLN A 115 -6.83 5.88 -18.09
N LYS A 116 -8.14 5.91 -17.79
CA LYS A 116 -9.16 5.31 -18.69
C LYS A 116 -10.25 6.25 -19.21
N LYS A 117 -10.53 7.37 -18.54
CA LYS A 117 -11.74 8.19 -18.83
C LYS A 117 -11.42 9.62 -19.27
N SER A 118 -10.20 10.07 -19.06
CA SER A 118 -9.81 11.47 -19.24
C SER A 118 -9.30 11.79 -20.65
N THR A 119 -9.59 13.01 -21.11
CA THR A 119 -8.86 13.66 -22.20
C THR A 119 -7.74 14.52 -21.62
N ARG A 120 -6.77 14.95 -22.44
CA ARG A 120 -5.71 15.88 -21.98
C ARG A 120 -6.30 17.19 -21.44
N GLN A 121 -7.30 17.76 -22.11
CA GLN A 121 -8.02 18.95 -21.65
C GLN A 121 -8.56 18.77 -20.22
N LYS A 122 -9.26 17.66 -19.97
CA LYS A 122 -9.82 17.34 -18.65
C LYS A 122 -8.73 17.14 -17.59
N ARG A 123 -7.58 16.55 -17.94
CA ARG A 123 -6.45 16.40 -17.01
C ARG A 123 -5.79 17.72 -16.63
N LEU A 124 -5.72 18.68 -17.56
CA LEU A 124 -5.24 20.04 -17.27
C LEU A 124 -6.18 20.77 -16.30
N LEU A 125 -7.50 20.58 -16.43
CA LEU A 125 -8.47 21.10 -15.46
C LEU A 125 -8.31 20.42 -14.09
N LEU A 126 -8.16 19.09 -14.07
CA LEU A 126 -7.90 18.34 -12.85
C LEU A 126 -6.65 18.84 -12.11
N GLN A 127 -5.59 19.21 -12.84
CA GLN A 127 -4.40 19.80 -12.24
C GLN A 127 -4.70 21.08 -11.45
N LYS A 128 -5.55 21.97 -11.99
CA LYS A 128 -5.93 23.22 -11.32
C LYS A 128 -6.72 22.93 -10.04
N GLU A 129 -7.69 22.03 -10.12
CA GLU A 129 -8.53 21.62 -8.99
C GLU A 129 -7.70 20.96 -7.87
N THR A 130 -6.77 20.08 -8.23
CA THR A 130 -5.96 19.32 -7.26
C THR A 130 -4.97 20.20 -6.51
N ILE A 131 -4.55 21.35 -7.04
CA ILE A 131 -3.74 22.33 -6.28
C ILE A 131 -4.52 22.86 -5.08
N ALA A 132 -5.77 23.27 -5.29
CA ALA A 132 -6.63 23.77 -4.23
C ALA A 132 -6.95 22.67 -3.20
N LEU A 133 -7.29 21.47 -3.67
CA LEU A 133 -7.51 20.31 -2.79
C LEU A 133 -6.27 19.96 -1.98
N SER A 134 -5.09 19.98 -2.59
CA SER A 134 -3.83 19.67 -1.89
C SER A 134 -3.52 20.69 -0.81
N ARG A 135 -3.80 21.99 -1.07
CA ARG A 135 -3.67 23.05 -0.04
C ARG A 135 -4.63 22.83 1.12
N PHE A 136 -5.86 22.44 0.83
CA PHE A 136 -6.86 22.14 1.85
C PHE A 136 -6.47 20.90 2.70
N LEU A 137 -5.94 19.85 2.07
CA LEU A 137 -5.62 18.60 2.76
C LEU A 137 -4.28 18.62 3.49
N LYS A 138 -3.36 19.52 3.12
CA LYS A 138 -2.02 19.63 3.68
C LYS A 138 -2.00 19.62 5.22
N PRO A 139 -2.83 20.40 5.94
CA PRO A 139 -2.78 20.43 7.40
C PRO A 139 -3.11 19.09 8.06
N PHE A 140 -4.02 18.28 7.49
CA PHE A 140 -4.39 16.98 8.06
C PHE A 140 -3.28 15.94 7.86
N VAL A 141 -2.70 15.92 6.65
CA VAL A 141 -1.55 15.05 6.35
C VAL A 141 -0.33 15.45 7.19
N PHE A 142 -0.08 16.75 7.32
CA PHE A 142 1.02 17.27 8.11
C PHE A 142 0.90 16.86 9.58
N GLN A 143 -0.25 17.10 10.22
CA GLN A 143 -0.47 16.74 11.63
C GLN A 143 -0.25 15.25 11.91
N TYR A 144 -0.72 14.37 11.02
CA TYR A 144 -0.46 12.93 11.13
C TYR A 144 1.04 12.61 11.14
N TRP A 145 1.80 13.17 10.18
CA TRP A 145 3.23 12.93 10.08
C TRP A 145 4.04 13.58 11.19
N ASP A 146 3.65 14.78 11.61
CA ASP A 146 4.27 15.54 12.70
C ASP A 146 4.21 14.71 13.99
N MET A 147 3.02 14.23 14.35
CA MET A 147 2.83 13.35 15.51
C MET A 147 3.60 12.02 15.38
N ALA A 148 3.61 11.40 14.20
CA ALA A 148 4.36 10.16 13.99
C ALA A 148 5.86 10.34 14.18
N ILE A 149 6.42 11.46 13.69
CA ILE A 149 7.83 11.81 13.81
C ILE A 149 8.19 12.20 15.25
N GLU A 150 7.34 12.97 15.93
CA GLU A 150 7.51 13.32 17.35
C GLU A 150 7.57 12.05 18.22
N LEU A 151 6.66 11.10 18.02
CA LEU A 151 6.68 9.83 18.75
C LEU A 151 7.95 9.01 18.48
N LEU A 152 8.40 8.95 17.22
CA LEU A 152 9.62 8.24 16.86
C LEU A 152 10.87 8.85 17.50
N THR A 153 10.95 10.17 17.54
CA THR A 153 12.11 10.90 18.04
C THR A 153 12.10 10.99 19.55
N ASP A 154 11.05 11.56 20.13
CA ASP A 154 11.00 11.91 21.55
C ASP A 154 10.67 10.73 22.44
N SER A 155 9.83 9.78 21.97
CA SER A 155 9.41 8.63 22.79
C SER A 155 10.20 7.35 22.53
N LEU A 156 10.67 7.16 21.30
CA LEU A 156 11.32 5.91 20.87
C LEU A 156 12.83 6.05 20.60
N GLY A 157 13.36 7.28 20.64
CA GLY A 157 14.80 7.56 20.55
C GLY A 157 15.41 7.32 19.17
N PHE A 158 14.60 7.26 18.10
CA PHE A 158 15.13 7.27 16.75
C PHE A 158 15.58 8.67 16.35
N ARG A 159 16.61 8.80 15.52
CA ARG A 159 17.07 10.12 15.07
C ARG A 159 16.02 10.83 14.22
N ASP A 160 15.38 10.08 13.33
CA ASP A 160 14.39 10.53 12.37
C ASP A 160 13.62 9.31 11.81
N TYR A 161 12.67 9.55 10.92
CA TYR A 161 11.90 8.49 10.26
C TYR A 161 12.77 7.54 9.40
N VAL A 162 13.85 8.04 8.80
CA VAL A 162 14.74 7.24 7.95
C VAL A 162 15.57 6.29 8.81
N ASP A 163 16.06 6.73 9.98
CA ASP A 163 16.73 5.88 10.97
C ASP A 163 15.80 4.76 11.46
N TYR A 164 14.54 5.08 11.74
CA TYR A 164 13.53 4.06 12.07
C TYR A 164 13.39 3.02 10.96
N CYS A 165 13.16 3.45 9.72
CA CYS A 165 13.04 2.54 8.59
C CYS A 165 14.31 1.73 8.36
N SER A 166 15.50 2.34 8.49
CA SER A 166 16.80 1.70 8.28
C SER A 166 16.98 0.56 9.27
N ARG A 167 16.76 0.83 10.56
CA ARG A 167 16.85 -0.17 11.62
C ARG A 167 15.81 -1.27 11.46
N LYS A 168 14.57 -0.91 11.13
CA LYS A 168 13.47 -1.87 10.91
C LYS A 168 13.70 -2.81 9.75
N LYS A 169 14.28 -2.32 8.65
CA LYS A 169 14.45 -3.12 7.41
C LYS A 169 15.85 -3.68 7.25
N GLY A 170 16.82 -3.24 8.05
CA GLY A 170 18.23 -3.56 7.84
C GLY A 170 18.77 -2.99 6.52
N ILE A 171 18.22 -1.86 6.06
CA ILE A 171 18.55 -1.25 4.77
C ILE A 171 19.44 -0.02 4.99
N ASP A 172 20.58 0.00 4.30
CA ASP A 172 21.44 1.18 4.20
C ASP A 172 20.88 2.15 3.15
N TYR A 173 20.00 3.03 3.59
CA TYR A 173 19.37 4.02 2.71
C TYR A 173 20.38 5.04 2.14
N GLU A 174 21.48 5.31 2.84
CA GLU A 174 22.50 6.25 2.34
C GLU A 174 23.26 5.63 1.16
N PHE A 175 23.66 4.36 1.29
CA PHE A 175 24.23 3.60 0.17
C PHE A 175 23.27 3.57 -1.03
N PHE A 176 22.01 3.16 -0.80
CA PHE A 176 21.05 3.06 -1.89
C PHE A 176 20.70 4.41 -2.50
N TYR A 177 20.66 5.49 -1.73
CA TYR A 177 20.47 6.84 -2.26
C TYR A 177 21.58 7.20 -3.25
N ASN A 178 22.85 6.99 -2.87
CA ASN A 178 23.99 7.29 -3.73
C ASN A 178 24.02 6.39 -4.97
N PHE A 179 23.71 5.09 -4.80
CA PHE A 179 23.60 4.13 -5.90
C PHE A 179 22.51 4.53 -6.90
N LEU A 180 21.30 4.80 -6.43
CA LEU A 180 20.16 5.17 -7.27
C LEU A 180 20.37 6.54 -7.94
N LYS A 181 21.01 7.49 -7.26
CA LYS A 181 21.38 8.78 -7.85
C LYS A 181 22.32 8.60 -9.05
N ASN A 182 23.35 7.76 -8.92
CA ASN A 182 24.25 7.45 -10.03
C ASN A 182 23.51 6.74 -11.17
N LEU A 183 22.65 5.76 -10.84
CA LEU A 183 21.83 5.08 -11.84
C LEU A 183 20.90 6.04 -12.59
N LEU A 184 20.31 7.02 -11.90
CA LEU A 184 19.48 8.07 -12.51
C LEU A 184 20.30 8.91 -13.50
N ASP A 185 21.51 9.32 -13.13
CA ASP A 185 22.39 10.08 -14.03
C ASP A 185 22.77 9.26 -15.28
N GLN A 186 23.09 7.97 -15.10
CA GLN A 186 23.45 7.06 -16.20
C GLN A 186 22.28 6.76 -17.15
N THR A 187 21.04 6.73 -16.64
CA THR A 187 19.85 6.37 -17.42
C THR A 187 19.04 7.59 -17.88
N SER A 188 19.43 8.80 -17.49
CA SER A 188 18.67 10.04 -17.72
C SER A 188 18.43 10.32 -19.20
N SER A 189 19.47 10.21 -20.04
CA SER A 189 19.36 10.45 -21.48
C SER A 189 18.45 9.44 -22.15
N ILE A 190 18.64 8.15 -21.87
CA ILE A 190 17.84 7.03 -22.40
C ILE A 190 16.36 7.26 -22.08
N TYR A 191 16.04 7.56 -20.82
CA TYR A 191 14.67 7.82 -20.40
C TYR A 191 14.10 9.07 -21.09
N THR A 192 14.83 10.18 -21.07
CA THR A 192 14.34 11.47 -21.55
C THR A 192 14.14 11.49 -23.07
N GLU A 193 15.03 10.87 -23.84
CA GLU A 193 14.88 10.74 -25.29
C GLU A 193 13.68 9.88 -25.66
N ALA A 194 13.54 8.71 -25.03
CA ALA A 194 12.40 7.82 -25.25
C ALA A 194 11.07 8.50 -24.87
N MET A 195 11.01 9.17 -23.72
CA MET A 195 9.82 9.86 -23.27
C MET A 195 9.45 11.07 -24.13
N LYS A 196 10.44 11.84 -24.64
CA LYS A 196 10.18 12.93 -25.59
C LYS A 196 9.54 12.41 -26.88
N MET A 197 10.10 11.34 -27.45
CA MET A 197 9.55 10.72 -28.65
C MET A 197 8.13 10.20 -28.42
N TRP A 198 7.92 9.50 -27.31
CA TRP A 198 6.62 8.89 -27.01
C TRP A 198 5.55 9.94 -26.66
N SER A 199 5.91 10.99 -25.93
CA SER A 199 5.03 12.13 -25.61
C SER A 199 4.54 12.83 -26.88
N ARG A 200 5.45 13.13 -27.81
CA ARG A 200 5.11 13.72 -29.12
C ARG A 200 4.19 12.81 -29.92
N LYS A 201 4.52 11.52 -30.01
CA LYS A 201 3.71 10.54 -30.74
C LYS A 201 2.31 10.40 -30.15
N ARG A 202 2.19 10.39 -28.82
CA ARG A 202 0.94 10.11 -28.10
C ARG A 202 0.03 11.32 -27.95
N PHE A 203 0.61 12.47 -27.63
CA PHE A 203 -0.14 13.69 -27.28
C PHE A 203 0.06 14.85 -28.26
N GLY A 204 1.02 14.76 -29.18
CA GLY A 204 1.32 15.84 -30.12
C GLY A 204 2.00 17.05 -29.49
N VAL A 205 2.53 16.91 -28.27
CA VAL A 205 3.18 17.99 -27.49
C VAL A 205 4.54 17.54 -26.96
N ASP A 206 5.37 18.50 -26.56
CA ASP A 206 6.64 18.21 -25.93
C ASP A 206 6.48 17.67 -24.51
N MET A 207 7.46 16.89 -24.04
CA MET A 207 7.46 16.30 -22.71
C MET A 207 7.35 17.37 -21.60
N ASP A 208 7.96 18.53 -21.81
CA ASP A 208 7.99 19.63 -20.82
C ASP A 208 6.61 20.31 -20.65
N GLU A 209 5.67 20.05 -21.57
CA GLU A 209 4.28 20.50 -21.49
C GLU A 209 3.36 19.48 -20.80
N LEU A 210 3.90 18.32 -20.40
CA LEU A 210 3.14 17.29 -19.72
C LEU A 210 3.04 17.55 -18.22
N THR A 211 1.90 17.15 -17.66
CA THR A 211 1.65 17.23 -16.23
C THR A 211 1.77 15.85 -15.58
N ARG A 212 1.81 15.80 -14.25
CA ARG A 212 1.72 14.52 -13.51
C ARG A 212 0.48 13.69 -13.88
N PHE A 213 -0.61 14.33 -14.32
CA PHE A 213 -1.83 13.63 -14.71
C PHE A 213 -1.70 13.01 -16.10
N ASP A 214 -0.96 13.67 -17.00
CA ASP A 214 -0.56 13.07 -18.27
C ASP A 214 0.40 11.90 -18.07
N ALA A 215 1.31 12.00 -17.10
CA ALA A 215 2.18 10.88 -16.71
C ALA A 215 1.36 9.66 -16.27
N ILE A 216 0.32 9.83 -15.44
CA ILE A 216 -0.60 8.73 -15.06
C ILE A 216 -1.27 8.12 -16.30
N ASN A 217 -1.66 8.94 -17.28
CA ASN A 217 -2.33 8.45 -18.50
C ASN A 217 -1.38 7.72 -19.45
N ILE A 218 -0.18 8.24 -19.70
CA ILE A 218 0.78 7.62 -20.63
C ILE A 218 1.36 6.33 -20.05
N LEU A 219 1.67 6.30 -18.75
CA LEU A 219 2.16 5.10 -18.05
C LEU A 219 1.06 4.06 -17.82
N ALA A 220 -0.21 4.39 -18.09
CA ALA A 220 -1.28 3.40 -18.16
C ALA A 220 -1.17 2.49 -19.40
N LEU A 221 -0.31 2.84 -20.36
CA LEU A 221 -0.07 2.07 -21.58
C LEU A 221 -1.35 1.74 -22.36
N GLY A 222 -2.34 2.62 -22.31
CA GLY A 222 -3.67 2.37 -22.89
C GLY A 222 -3.69 2.15 -24.40
N GLU A 223 -2.60 2.46 -25.12
CA GLU A 223 -2.47 2.11 -26.55
C GLU A 223 -2.41 0.59 -26.78
N PHE A 224 -2.02 -0.19 -25.77
CA PHE A 224 -2.00 -1.66 -25.80
C PHE A 224 -3.30 -2.29 -25.30
N ASP A 225 -4.29 -1.49 -24.87
CA ASP A 225 -5.59 -2.02 -24.43
C ASP A 225 -6.30 -2.82 -25.53
N THR A 226 -6.00 -2.58 -26.81
CA THR A 226 -6.54 -3.37 -27.93
C THR A 226 -5.89 -4.74 -28.06
N LEU A 227 -4.65 -4.92 -27.58
CA LEU A 227 -3.92 -6.20 -27.56
C LEU A 227 -4.42 -7.10 -26.42
N CYS A 228 -4.84 -6.47 -25.33
CA CYS A 228 -5.57 -7.09 -24.23
C CYS A 228 -7.00 -6.53 -24.23
N PRO A 229 -7.82 -6.81 -25.27
CA PRO A 229 -9.19 -6.32 -25.32
C PRO A 229 -9.88 -6.77 -24.03
N ARG A 230 -10.94 -6.06 -23.59
CA ARG A 230 -11.70 -6.38 -22.37
C ARG A 230 -12.15 -7.85 -22.36
N LYS A 231 -11.23 -8.72 -21.96
CA LYS A 231 -11.42 -10.11 -21.66
C LYS A 231 -11.78 -10.12 -20.20
N GLU A 232 -12.81 -10.89 -19.89
CA GLU A 232 -13.17 -11.13 -18.50
C GLU A 232 -11.92 -11.57 -17.74
N ILE A 233 -11.69 -11.01 -16.55
CA ILE A 233 -10.50 -11.28 -15.74
C ILE A 233 -10.29 -12.79 -15.54
N ASN A 234 -11.39 -13.55 -15.53
CA ASN A 234 -11.43 -15.01 -15.46
C ASN A 234 -10.65 -15.69 -16.60
N GLN A 235 -10.62 -15.11 -17.80
CA GLN A 235 -9.82 -15.64 -18.91
C GLN A 235 -8.31 -15.47 -18.69
N LEU A 236 -7.89 -14.43 -17.95
CA LEU A 236 -6.49 -14.28 -17.55
C LEU A 236 -6.09 -15.33 -16.51
N LEU A 237 -7.01 -15.71 -15.61
CA LEU A 237 -6.75 -16.78 -14.64
C LEU A 237 -6.51 -18.12 -15.33
N GLU A 238 -7.27 -18.44 -16.39
CA GLU A 238 -7.08 -19.67 -17.17
C GLU A 238 -5.70 -19.74 -17.85
N PHE A 239 -5.05 -18.60 -18.14
CA PHE A 239 -3.72 -18.59 -18.73
C PHE A 239 -2.68 -19.29 -17.84
N PHE A 240 -2.81 -19.18 -16.52
CA PHE A 240 -1.88 -19.82 -15.59
C PHE A 240 -1.93 -21.35 -15.65
N ARG A 241 -3.00 -21.92 -16.21
CA ARG A 241 -3.11 -23.37 -16.42
C ARG A 241 -2.11 -23.89 -17.47
N TYR A 242 -1.64 -23.04 -18.39
CA TYR A 242 -0.54 -23.41 -19.30
C TYR A 242 0.78 -23.67 -18.55
N TRP A 243 0.93 -23.13 -17.35
CA TRP A 243 2.05 -23.40 -16.45
C TRP A 243 1.70 -24.39 -15.34
N ASN A 244 0.58 -25.12 -15.49
CA ASN A 244 0.05 -26.03 -14.47
C ASN A 244 -0.25 -25.35 -13.12
N VAL A 245 -0.51 -24.03 -13.12
CA VAL A 245 -0.92 -23.29 -11.93
C VAL A 245 -2.42 -23.06 -11.99
N ASN A 246 -3.18 -23.70 -11.10
CA ASN A 246 -4.61 -23.50 -10.97
C ASN A 246 -4.92 -22.52 -9.83
N LEU A 247 -4.89 -21.22 -10.12
CA LEU A 247 -5.02 -20.14 -9.13
C LEU A 247 -6.30 -20.22 -8.28
N THR A 248 -7.40 -20.73 -8.83
CA THR A 248 -8.68 -20.83 -8.11
C THR A 248 -8.75 -22.02 -7.14
N ASN A 249 -7.74 -22.90 -7.17
CA ASN A 249 -7.66 -24.10 -6.34
C ASN A 249 -6.37 -24.17 -5.52
N ILE A 250 -5.71 -23.03 -5.29
CA ILE A 250 -4.57 -22.94 -4.37
C ILE A 250 -5.13 -22.72 -2.96
N PRO A 251 -4.94 -23.67 -2.01
CA PRO A 251 -5.38 -23.48 -0.63
C PRO A 251 -4.78 -22.21 -0.03
N GLY A 252 -5.62 -21.45 0.67
CA GLY A 252 -5.24 -20.18 1.31
C GLY A 252 -5.11 -18.97 0.39
N LEU A 253 -5.20 -19.14 -0.94
CA LEU A 253 -5.28 -18.03 -1.87
C LEU A 253 -6.73 -17.65 -2.16
N HIS A 254 -7.10 -16.42 -1.83
CA HIS A 254 -8.42 -15.85 -2.08
C HIS A 254 -8.32 -14.75 -3.13
N LEU A 255 -9.00 -14.91 -4.26
CA LEU A 255 -9.01 -13.93 -5.34
C LEU A 255 -10.27 -13.07 -5.27
N GLU A 256 -10.11 -11.81 -4.94
CA GLU A 256 -11.17 -10.82 -4.91
C GLU A 256 -10.98 -9.90 -6.12
N LEU A 257 -11.59 -10.26 -7.25
CA LEU A 257 -11.37 -9.62 -8.56
C LEU A 257 -12.64 -9.01 -9.19
N ASP A 258 -13.65 -8.74 -8.37
CA ASP A 258 -14.91 -8.12 -8.81
C ASP A 258 -14.77 -6.62 -9.15
N THR A 259 -15.77 -6.09 -9.87
CA THR A 259 -15.82 -4.69 -10.31
C THR A 259 -16.66 -3.78 -9.39
N ASN A 260 -16.85 -4.13 -8.12
CA ASN A 260 -17.66 -3.34 -7.18
C ASN A 260 -17.08 -1.92 -7.05
N LYS A 261 -17.92 -0.90 -7.22
CA LYS A 261 -17.52 0.52 -7.15
C LYS A 261 -17.12 0.96 -5.74
N ASP A 262 -17.61 0.28 -4.70
CA ASP A 262 -17.26 0.59 -3.32
C ASP A 262 -15.88 0.03 -2.93
N LYS A 263 -15.35 -0.91 -3.73
CA LYS A 263 -14.00 -1.44 -3.59
C LYS A 263 -12.96 -0.39 -3.97
N SER A 264 -11.80 -0.46 -3.34
CA SER A 264 -10.64 0.36 -3.67
C SER A 264 -10.32 0.30 -5.17
N ALA A 265 -9.94 1.45 -5.74
CA ALA A 265 -9.46 1.54 -7.11
C ALA A 265 -8.06 0.94 -7.29
N GLN A 266 -7.29 0.84 -6.20
CA GLN A 266 -5.96 0.25 -6.20
C GLN A 266 -6.08 -1.25 -5.90
N ALA A 267 -5.16 -2.02 -6.46
CA ALA A 267 -4.98 -3.41 -6.10
C ALA A 267 -4.00 -3.56 -4.94
N ILE A 268 -4.10 -4.67 -4.21
CA ILE A 268 -3.23 -4.99 -3.09
C ILE A 268 -3.37 -6.48 -2.72
N CYS A 269 -2.29 -7.08 -2.24
CA CYS A 269 -2.29 -8.36 -1.56
C CYS A 269 -2.32 -8.18 -0.03
N PHE A 270 -3.35 -8.69 0.63
CA PHE A 270 -3.42 -8.78 2.09
C PHE A 270 -3.03 -10.17 2.57
N VAL A 271 -2.13 -10.23 3.55
CA VAL A 271 -1.67 -11.48 4.16
C VAL A 271 -2.15 -11.49 5.61
N LEU A 272 -3.20 -12.27 5.90
CA LEU A 272 -3.78 -12.37 7.24
C LEU A 272 -3.15 -13.52 8.03
N GLY A 273 -2.89 -14.63 7.35
CA GLY A 273 -2.20 -15.79 7.92
C GLY A 273 -1.45 -16.55 6.83
N ILE A 274 -0.16 -16.79 7.04
CA ILE A 274 0.66 -17.56 6.11
C ILE A 274 0.66 -19.03 6.52
N PRO A 275 0.41 -20.00 5.61
CA PRO A 275 0.05 -19.84 4.19
C PRO A 275 -1.46 -19.82 3.93
N ASP A 276 -2.28 -19.88 4.98
CA ASP A 276 -3.68 -20.32 4.90
C ASP A 276 -4.71 -19.22 4.56
N GLU A 277 -4.34 -17.95 4.62
CA GLU A 277 -5.28 -16.83 4.46
C GLU A 277 -4.61 -15.59 3.84
N ILE A 278 -4.61 -15.56 2.51
CA ILE A 278 -4.04 -14.50 1.67
C ILE A 278 -5.06 -14.05 0.64
N TYR A 279 -5.30 -12.76 0.56
CA TYR A 279 -6.27 -12.15 -0.34
C TYR A 279 -5.59 -11.28 -1.39
N VAL A 280 -5.77 -11.60 -2.66
CA VAL A 280 -5.38 -10.76 -3.79
C VAL A 280 -6.59 -9.94 -4.23
N LEU A 281 -6.55 -8.64 -4.00
CA LEU A 281 -7.63 -7.71 -4.32
C LEU A 281 -7.28 -6.89 -5.53
N MET A 282 -8.20 -6.83 -6.48
CA MET A 282 -8.15 -5.89 -7.59
C MET A 282 -9.57 -5.51 -8.00
N ARG A 283 -9.73 -4.28 -8.51
CA ARG A 283 -10.97 -3.82 -9.16
C ARG A 283 -10.71 -3.63 -10.65
N PRO A 284 -10.95 -4.64 -11.51
CA PRO A 284 -10.64 -4.58 -12.93
C PRO A 284 -11.22 -3.34 -13.61
N GLN A 285 -10.43 -2.66 -14.44
CA GLN A 285 -10.84 -1.51 -15.26
C GLN A 285 -10.80 -1.81 -16.78
N GLY A 286 -10.24 -2.96 -17.15
CA GLY A 286 -10.00 -3.45 -18.49
C GLY A 286 -8.68 -2.95 -19.10
N GLY A 287 -8.13 -3.72 -20.02
CA GLY A 287 -6.93 -3.37 -20.80
C GLY A 287 -5.63 -3.86 -20.16
N TRP A 288 -4.51 -3.27 -20.57
CA TRP A 288 -3.16 -3.71 -20.17
C TRP A 288 -2.92 -3.65 -18.65
N VAL A 289 -3.33 -2.54 -18.02
CA VAL A 289 -3.13 -2.31 -16.58
C VAL A 289 -3.69 -3.43 -15.71
N ASP A 290 -4.81 -4.04 -16.07
CA ASP A 290 -5.40 -5.12 -15.29
C ASP A 290 -4.50 -6.37 -15.29
N LEU A 291 -3.85 -6.66 -16.43
CA LEU A 291 -2.91 -7.77 -16.54
C LEU A 291 -1.68 -7.53 -15.66
N GLU A 292 -1.04 -6.37 -15.83
CA GLU A 292 0.15 -5.98 -15.05
C GLU A 292 -0.14 -6.00 -13.55
N THR A 293 -1.27 -5.42 -13.15
CA THR A 293 -1.68 -5.31 -11.76
C THR A 293 -1.99 -6.69 -11.16
N LEU A 294 -2.76 -7.53 -11.86
CA LEU A 294 -3.06 -8.89 -11.40
C LEU A 294 -1.78 -9.70 -11.19
N TRP A 295 -0.84 -9.62 -12.14
CA TRP A 295 0.40 -10.38 -12.06
C TRP A 295 1.31 -9.90 -10.92
N HIS A 296 1.36 -8.59 -10.68
CA HIS A 296 2.08 -8.02 -9.55
C HIS A 296 1.54 -8.55 -8.22
N GLU A 297 0.23 -8.44 -7.99
CA GLU A 297 -0.38 -8.87 -6.73
C GLU A 297 -0.39 -10.39 -6.56
N LEU A 298 -0.54 -11.15 -7.65
CA LEU A 298 -0.36 -12.60 -7.63
C LEU A 298 1.08 -12.98 -7.24
N GLY A 299 2.09 -12.19 -7.60
CA GLY A 299 3.46 -12.41 -7.14
C GLY A 299 3.56 -12.43 -5.61
N HIS A 300 2.97 -11.43 -4.95
CA HIS A 300 2.89 -11.38 -3.49
C HIS A 300 2.06 -12.54 -2.94
N GLY A 301 0.89 -12.79 -3.53
CA GLY A 301 -0.03 -13.83 -3.07
C GLY A 301 0.58 -15.24 -3.15
N LEU A 302 1.17 -15.57 -4.30
CA LEU A 302 1.83 -16.85 -4.55
C LEU A 302 3.08 -17.03 -3.70
N SER A 303 3.87 -15.95 -3.48
CA SER A 303 5.00 -16.02 -2.57
C SER A 303 4.56 -16.38 -1.15
N ALA A 304 3.47 -15.77 -0.66
CA ALA A 304 2.99 -15.98 0.70
C ALA A 304 2.37 -17.37 0.91
N VAL A 305 1.50 -17.85 0.01
CA VAL A 305 0.86 -19.18 0.14
C VAL A 305 1.86 -20.34 -0.01
N HIS A 306 3.01 -20.12 -0.65
CA HIS A 306 4.06 -21.13 -0.76
C HIS A 306 5.16 -20.99 0.30
N THR A 307 5.04 -20.03 1.23
CA THR A 307 5.92 -19.96 2.40
C THR A 307 5.66 -21.15 3.32
N PRO A 308 6.68 -21.91 3.75
CA PRO A 308 6.47 -23.13 4.54
C PRO A 308 5.74 -22.87 5.86
N PRO A 309 4.66 -23.62 6.18
CA PRO A 309 3.94 -23.47 7.45
C PRO A 309 4.76 -23.91 8.67
N THR A 310 5.86 -24.63 8.46
CA THR A 310 6.78 -25.09 9.49
C THR A 310 7.68 -23.98 10.05
N LEU A 311 7.71 -22.80 9.40
CA LEU A 311 8.45 -21.66 9.91
C LEU A 311 7.76 -21.09 11.17
N PRO A 312 8.53 -20.61 12.17
CA PRO A 312 7.98 -19.88 13.31
C PRO A 312 7.06 -18.74 12.84
N VAL A 313 5.97 -18.47 13.59
CA VAL A 313 4.99 -17.41 13.25
C VAL A 313 5.67 -16.07 12.98
N VAL A 314 6.70 -15.73 13.77
CA VAL A 314 7.46 -14.48 13.64
C VAL A 314 8.32 -14.42 12.38
N LEU A 315 8.72 -15.58 11.84
CA LEU A 315 9.57 -15.70 10.67
C LEU A 315 8.80 -15.89 9.36
N ARG A 316 7.52 -16.25 9.45
CA ARG A 316 6.58 -16.25 8.32
C ARG A 316 6.26 -14.81 7.92
#